data_AF-A0A917EUH3-F1
#
_entry.id   AF-A0A917EUH3-F1
#
_cell.length_a   1.000
_cell.length_b   1.000
_cell.length_c   1.000
_cell.angle_alpha   90.00
_cell.angle_beta   90.00
_cell.angle_gamma   90.00
#
_symmetry.space_group_name_H-M   'P 1'
#
loop_
_entity.id
_entity.type
_entity.pdbx_description
1 polymer ?
#
loop_
_entity_poly.entity_id
_entity_poly.type
_entity_poly.pdbx_seq_one_letter_code
_entity_poly.pdbx_strand_id
1 'polypeptide(L)'
;MFGESVFIRLLRWSYSRKKMVRGYYSKFPNSVIYFRRIRRFYIIYTLDWDERDPIITNEDREEMQYLINDVLGRKSEYLKRKSRSM
;
A
#
# COMPACT_ATOMS: atom_id res chain seq x y z
N MET A 1 -13.39 8.76 -19.94
CA MET A 1 -14.24 8.62 -18.74
C MET A 1 -13.32 8.38 -17.57
N PHE A 2 -13.05 9.40 -16.76
CA PHE A 2 -12.25 9.27 -15.55
C PHE A 2 -13.13 8.61 -14.50
N GLY A 3 -12.99 7.28 -14.37
CA GLY A 3 -13.68 6.51 -13.34
C GLY A 3 -13.39 7.09 -11.97
N GLU A 4 -14.43 7.24 -11.16
CA GLU A 4 -14.40 7.82 -9.84
C GLU A 4 -13.24 7.22 -9.02
N SER A 5 -12.20 8.02 -8.75
CA SER A 5 -11.19 7.67 -7.76
C SER A 5 -11.89 7.56 -6.42
N VAL A 6 -12.27 6.34 -6.04
CA VAL A 6 -12.60 6.03 -4.65
C VAL A 6 -11.29 6.17 -3.87
N PHE A 7 -11.04 7.38 -3.38
CA PHE A 7 -9.79 7.75 -2.70
C PHE A 7 -9.54 6.82 -1.51
N ILE A 8 -8.55 5.94 -1.65
CA ILE A 8 -8.02 5.15 -0.53
C ILE A 8 -7.26 6.08 0.41
N ARG A 9 -7.48 5.97 1.71
CA ARG A 9 -6.72 6.70 2.73
C ARG A 9 -6.04 5.71 3.66
N LEU A 10 -4.77 5.97 4.00
CA LEU A 10 -4.07 5.23 5.04
C LEU A 10 -4.56 5.70 6.41
N LEU A 11 -5.30 4.85 7.12
CA LEU A 11 -5.88 5.20 8.44
C LEU A 11 -4.83 5.10 9.54
N ARG A 12 -4.03 4.03 9.51
CA ARG A 12 -2.93 3.81 10.45
C ARG A 12 -1.90 2.85 9.87
N TRP A 13 -0.73 2.86 10.46
CA TRP A 13 0.32 1.89 10.16
C TRP A 13 1.04 1.47 11.44
N SER A 14 1.69 0.31 11.42
CA SER A 14 2.52 -0.16 12.55
C SER A 14 3.65 -1.06 12.09
N TYR A 15 4.75 -1.08 12.84
CA TYR A 15 5.78 -2.09 12.66
C TYR A 15 5.36 -3.42 13.29
N SER A 16 5.71 -4.53 12.62
CA SER A 16 5.56 -5.89 13.12
C SER A 16 6.93 -6.49 13.47
N ARG A 17 6.96 -7.47 14.38
CA ARG A 17 8.17 -8.14 14.90
C ARG A 17 9.07 -8.75 13.81
N LYS A 18 8.57 -8.96 12.58
CA LYS A 18 9.31 -9.52 11.43
C LYS A 18 9.82 -8.47 10.43
N LYS A 19 10.10 -7.24 10.86
CA LYS A 19 10.55 -6.12 10.00
C LYS A 19 9.54 -5.76 8.89
N MET A 20 8.26 -6.06 9.13
CA MET A 20 7.17 -5.73 8.21
C MET A 20 6.44 -4.49 8.71
N VAL A 21 5.80 -3.79 7.80
CA VAL A 21 4.88 -2.70 8.12
C VAL A 21 3.47 -3.18 7.81
N ARG A 22 2.54 -3.00 8.74
CA ARG A 22 1.11 -3.20 8.50
C ARG A 22 0.49 -1.87 8.13
N GLY A 23 -0.27 -1.82 7.05
CA GLY A 23 -1.09 -0.69 6.65
C GLY A 23 -2.57 -1.05 6.74
N TYR A 24 -3.37 -0.11 7.23
CA TYR A 24 -4.83 -0.22 7.35
C TYR A 24 -5.46 0.92 6.57
N TYR A 25 -6.40 0.62 5.69
CA TYR A 25 -6.89 1.57 4.70
C TYR A 25 -8.40 1.74 4.74
N SER A 26 -8.89 2.94 4.42
CA SER A 26 -10.32 3.28 4.50
C SER A 26 -11.22 2.40 3.63
N LYS A 27 -10.74 1.98 2.46
CA LYS A 27 -11.46 1.11 1.52
C LYS A 27 -11.49 -0.35 1.97
N PHE A 28 -10.55 -0.75 2.82
CA PHE A 28 -10.39 -2.14 3.29
C PHE A 28 -10.32 -2.16 4.83
N PRO A 29 -11.44 -1.85 5.52
CA PRO A 29 -11.46 -1.73 6.97
C PRO A 29 -11.24 -3.05 7.71
N ASN A 30 -11.56 -4.20 7.09
CA ASN A 30 -11.41 -5.51 7.69
C ASN A 30 -10.08 -6.19 7.31
N SER A 31 -9.48 -5.77 6.19
CA SER A 31 -8.24 -6.35 5.66
C SER A 31 -6.99 -5.70 6.25
N VAL A 32 -5.91 -6.47 6.30
CA VAL A 32 -4.59 -5.96 6.69
C VAL A 32 -3.59 -6.14 5.56
N ILE A 33 -2.93 -5.04 5.18
CA ILE A 33 -1.94 -5.06 4.12
C ILE A 33 -0.54 -5.07 4.73
N TYR A 34 0.26 -6.07 4.36
CA TYR A 34 1.61 -6.23 4.88
C TYR A 34 2.63 -5.79 3.84
N PHE A 35 3.47 -4.85 4.24
CA PHE A 35 4.55 -4.33 3.43
C PHE A 35 5.89 -4.86 3.93
N ARG A 36 6.75 -5.20 2.98
CA ARG A 36 8.16 -5.45 3.24
C ARG A 36 9.00 -4.35 2.62
N ARG A 37 10.11 -4.01 3.27
CA ARG A 37 11.10 -3.13 2.68
C ARG A 37 11.93 -3.91 1.66
N ILE A 38 12.04 -3.40 0.44
CA ILE A 38 13.01 -3.84 -0.56
C ILE A 38 13.95 -2.68 -0.85
N ARG A 39 15.23 -2.86 -0.51
CA ARG A 39 16.27 -1.82 -0.63
C ARG A 39 15.87 -0.52 0.09
N ARG A 40 15.31 0.43 -0.67
CA ARG A 40 15.05 1.81 -0.24
C ARG A 40 13.57 2.16 -0.12
N PHE A 41 12.64 1.29 -0.52
CA PHE A 41 11.20 1.53 -0.48
C PHE A 41 10.45 0.28 0.03
N TYR A 42 9.16 0.45 0.31
CA TYR A 42 8.26 -0.60 0.75
C TYR A 42 7.38 -1.08 -0.41
N ILE A 43 7.12 -2.39 -0.48
CA ILE A 43 6.17 -2.98 -1.41
C ILE A 43 5.19 -3.87 -0.66
N ILE A 44 4.03 -4.11 -1.26
CA ILE A 44 3.10 -5.14 -0.76
C ILE A 44 3.81 -6.49 -0.84
N TYR A 45 3.81 -7.22 0.28
CA TYR A 45 4.36 -8.56 0.38
C TYR A 45 3.25 -9.60 0.44
N THR A 46 2.31 -9.40 1.35
CA THR A 46 1.12 -10.22 1.49
C THR A 46 -0.03 -9.34 1.97
N LEU A 47 -1.24 -9.85 1.81
CA LEU A 47 -2.48 -9.23 2.24
C LEU A 47 -3.30 -10.29 2.94
N ASP A 48 -3.88 -9.92 4.07
CA ASP A 48 -4.87 -10.70 4.77
C ASP A 48 -6.21 -10.06 4.41
N TRP A 49 -6.77 -10.49 3.27
CA TRP A 49 -7.98 -9.94 2.69
C TRP A 49 -9.20 -10.62 3.27
N ASP A 50 -10.16 -9.80 3.66
CA ASP A 50 -11.45 -10.23 4.18
C ASP A 50 -12.52 -10.10 3.11
N GLU A 51 -13.38 -11.10 2.97
CA GLU A 51 -14.45 -11.14 1.96
C GLU A 51 -15.48 -10.01 2.08
N ARG A 52 -15.57 -9.36 3.25
CA ARG A 52 -16.42 -8.18 3.47
C ARG A 52 -15.86 -6.92 2.84
N ASP A 53 -14.58 -6.92 2.49
CA ASP A 53 -13.92 -5.81 1.81
C ASP A 53 -13.96 -6.00 0.29
N PRO A 54 -14.00 -4.91 -0.50
CA PRO A 54 -14.03 -5.00 -1.95
C PRO A 54 -12.78 -5.69 -2.51
N ILE A 55 -12.89 -6.21 -3.73
CA ILE A 55 -11.77 -6.78 -4.47
C ILE A 55 -10.69 -5.72 -4.65
N ILE A 56 -9.47 -6.06 -4.25
CA ILE A 56 -8.29 -5.19 -4.39
C ILE A 56 -7.85 -5.17 -5.85
N THR A 57 -7.95 -4.00 -6.50
CA THR A 57 -7.48 -3.82 -7.88
C THR A 57 -5.98 -3.51 -7.95
N ASN A 58 -5.43 -3.44 -9.17
CA ASN A 58 -4.03 -3.02 -9.35
C ASN A 58 -3.83 -1.55 -8.96
N GLU A 59 -4.77 -0.67 -9.31
CA GLU A 59 -4.77 0.74 -8.95
C GLU A 59 -4.77 0.90 -7.42
N ASP A 60 -5.58 0.10 -6.73
CA ASP A 60 -5.59 0.09 -5.26
C ASP A 60 -4.22 -0.30 -4.68
N ARG A 61 -3.56 -1.30 -5.26
CA ARG A 61 -2.21 -1.73 -4.85
C ARG A 61 -1.15 -0.66 -5.09
N GLU A 62 -1.27 0.08 -6.19
CA GLU A 62 -0.36 1.19 -6.48
C GLU A 62 -0.55 2.32 -5.47
N GLU A 63 -1.79 2.71 -5.21
CA GLU A 63 -2.12 3.79 -4.28
C GLU A 63 -1.71 3.43 -2.84
N MET A 64 -1.99 2.21 -2.38
CA MET A 64 -1.58 1.75 -1.06
C MET A 64 -0.05 1.80 -0.87
N GLN A 65 0.71 1.38 -1.89
CA GLN A 65 2.18 1.45 -1.86
C GLN A 65 2.68 2.89 -1.91
N TYR A 66 2.04 3.76 -2.69
CA TYR A 66 2.36 5.17 -2.71
C TYR A 66 2.20 5.81 -1.33
N LEU A 67 1.03 5.62 -0.71
CA LEU A 67 0.70 6.18 0.61
C LEU A 67 1.68 5.72 1.70
N ILE A 68 1.98 4.42 1.77
CA ILE A 68 2.88 3.93 2.82
C ILE A 68 4.32 4.44 2.63
N ASN A 69 4.77 4.58 1.37
CA ASN A 69 6.10 5.12 1.09
C ASN A 69 6.15 6.63 1.31
N ASP A 70 5.06 7.36 1.11
CA ASP A 70 4.96 8.78 1.45
C ASP A 70 5.16 9.00 2.95
N VAL A 71 4.34 8.34 3.78
CA VAL A 71 4.41 8.53 5.26
C VAL A 71 5.71 8.01 5.88
N LEU A 72 6.38 7.04 5.25
CA LEU A 72 7.67 6.51 5.70
C LEU A 72 8.89 7.22 5.07
N GLY A 73 8.67 8.31 4.31
CA GLY A 73 9.74 9.12 3.70
C GLY A 73 10.51 8.43 2.56
N ARG A 74 9.89 7.46 1.88
CA ARG A 74 10.49 6.63 0.80
C ARG A 74 9.86 6.83 -0.57
N LYS A 75 8.91 7.76 -0.71
CA LYS A 75 8.17 8.02 -1.97
C LYS A 75 9.07 8.30 -3.17
N SER A 76 10.10 9.13 -3.03
CA SER A 76 11.01 9.43 -4.15
C SER A 76 11.66 8.17 -4.72
N GLU A 77 12.13 7.28 -3.83
CA GLU A 77 12.77 6.03 -4.23
C GLU A 77 11.76 5.03 -4.82
N TYR A 78 10.52 5.02 -4.33
CA TYR A 78 9.43 4.24 -4.91
C TYR A 78 9.08 4.70 -6.34
N LEU A 79 8.97 6.02 -6.55
CA LEU A 79 8.67 6.60 -7.87
C LEU A 79 9.79 6.34 -8.88
N LYS A 80 11.07 6.48 -8.46
CA LYS A 80 12.23 6.13 -9.30
C LYS A 80 12.22 4.66 -9.75
N ARG A 81 11.68 3.74 -8.94
CA ARG A 81 11.48 2.35 -9.37
C ARG A 81 10.40 2.26 -10.43
N LYS A 82 9.26 2.93 -10.22
CA LYS A 82 8.12 2.89 -11.18
C LYS A 82 8.55 3.43 -12.55
N SER A 83 9.34 4.50 -12.60
CA SER A 83 9.86 5.07 -13.86
C SER A 83 10.86 4.19 -14.61
N ARG A 84 11.46 3.17 -13.97
CA ARG A 84 12.37 2.20 -14.62
C ARG A 84 11.63 0.95 -15.11
N SER A 85 10.37 0.79 -14.71
CA SER A 85 9.52 -0.35 -15.05
C SER A 85 8.49 -0.02 -16.12
N MET A 86 8.38 1.26 -16.49
CA MET A 86 7.73 1.77 -17.70
C MET A 86 8.79 1.90 -18.78
#